data_AF-A0A662P7W7-F1
#
_entry.id   AF-A0A662P7W7-F1
#
_cell.length_a   1.000
_cell.length_b   1.000
_cell.length_c   1.000
_cell.angle_alpha   90.00
_cell.angle_beta   90.00
_cell.angle_gamma   90.00
#
_symmetry.space_group_name_H-M   'P 1'
#
loop_
_entity.id
_entity.type
_entity.pdbx_description
1 polymer ?
#
loop_
_entity_poly.entity_id
_entity_poly.type
_entity_poly.pdbx_seq_one_letter_code
_entity_poly.pdbx_strand_id
1 'polypeptide(L)'
;MSKQPTITVTETGNLHIHIPMLIRRMRGRKVIIAPKALDGDVPDSPGTVQTAIVQALARAFSWAEVIESGEVKSISELATNLDVDNSYVARILKLTTLAPDIIEAILNGEEPAGLSLAKLTRTFPVDWEEQRAMFGFTTD
;
A
#
# COMPACT_ATOMS: atom_id res chain seq x y z
N MET A 1 7.08 13.56 -29.01
CA MET A 1 6.90 12.12 -29.28
C MET A 1 5.44 11.77 -29.05
N SER A 2 4.80 11.04 -29.98
CA SER A 2 3.39 10.66 -29.86
C SER A 2 3.19 9.77 -28.64
N LYS A 3 2.20 10.10 -27.80
CA LYS A 3 1.83 9.35 -26.59
C LYS A 3 0.93 8.14 -26.87
N GLN A 4 0.51 7.96 -28.12
CA GLN A 4 -0.46 6.92 -28.48
C GLN A 4 0.23 5.69 -29.07
N PRO A 5 -0.22 4.47 -28.70
CA PRO A 5 0.25 3.26 -29.36
C PRO A 5 -0.18 3.26 -30.83
N THR A 6 0.68 2.77 -31.70
CA THR A 6 0.41 2.66 -33.14
C THR A 6 0.66 1.24 -33.60
N ILE A 7 -0.27 0.69 -34.38
CA ILE A 7 -0.15 -0.63 -35.00
C ILE A 7 -0.05 -0.40 -36.52
N THR A 8 1.00 -0.92 -37.13
CA THR A 8 1.23 -0.87 -38.57
C THR A 8 1.49 -2.26 -39.10
N VAL A 9 0.86 -2.63 -40.21
CA VAL A 9 1.18 -3.88 -40.93
C VAL A 9 2.31 -3.58 -41.91
N THR A 10 3.37 -4.38 -41.89
CA THR A 10 4.52 -4.25 -42.79
C THR A 10 4.19 -4.84 -44.16
N GLU A 11 4.96 -4.48 -45.17
CA GLU A 11 4.80 -4.96 -46.55
C GLU A 11 4.91 -6.49 -46.68
N THR A 12 5.60 -7.13 -45.73
CA THR A 12 5.74 -8.60 -45.64
C THR A 12 4.55 -9.29 -44.95
N GLY A 13 3.52 -8.53 -44.53
CA GLY A 13 2.38 -9.03 -43.76
C GLY A 13 2.65 -9.19 -42.26
N ASN A 14 3.79 -8.75 -41.74
CA ASN A 14 4.08 -8.78 -40.30
C ASN A 14 3.43 -7.59 -39.59
N LEU A 15 3.18 -7.73 -38.29
CA LEU A 15 2.56 -6.68 -37.48
C LEU A 15 3.63 -5.96 -36.65
N HIS A 16 3.76 -4.65 -36.84
CA HIS A 16 4.67 -3.78 -36.10
C HIS A 16 3.87 -2.90 -35.13
N ILE A 17 4.14 -3.05 -33.83
CA ILE A 17 3.46 -2.31 -32.75
C ILE A 17 4.46 -1.36 -32.10
N HIS A 18 4.15 -0.07 -32.13
CA HIS A 18 4.88 0.95 -31.37
C HIS A 18 4.09 1.31 -30.11
N ILE A 19 4.66 1.07 -28.93
CA ILE A 19 4.06 1.39 -27.63
C ILE A 19 5.00 2.36 -26.89
N PRO A 20 4.61 3.63 -26.68
CA PRO A 20 5.42 4.56 -25.89
C PRO A 20 5.34 4.19 -24.39
N MET A 21 6.38 3.56 -23.85
CA MET A 21 6.44 3.08 -22.46
C MET A 21 7.70 3.52 -21.74
N LEU A 22 7.64 3.62 -20.41
CA LEU A 22 8.80 3.82 -19.54
C LEU A 22 9.15 2.50 -18.85
N ILE A 23 10.44 2.17 -18.79
CA ILE A 23 10.93 1.06 -17.98
C ILE A 23 11.61 1.62 -16.74
N ARG A 24 11.08 1.33 -15.56
CA ARG A 24 11.65 1.78 -14.28
C ARG A 24 12.09 0.60 -13.43
N ARG A 25 13.13 0.78 -12.62
CA ARG A 25 13.48 -0.17 -11.56
C ARG A 25 12.85 0.29 -10.25
N MET A 26 12.02 -0.56 -9.64
CA MET A 26 11.48 -0.36 -8.30
C MET A 26 11.79 -1.58 -7.44
N ARG A 27 12.53 -1.39 -6.34
CA ARG A 27 12.89 -2.44 -5.38
C ARG A 27 13.46 -3.71 -6.03
N GLY A 28 14.38 -3.53 -6.98
CA GLY A 28 15.04 -4.63 -7.70
C GLY A 28 14.22 -5.26 -8.84
N ARG A 29 12.93 -4.95 -8.98
CA ARG A 29 12.09 -5.43 -10.09
C ARG A 29 12.09 -4.43 -11.25
N LYS A 30 12.14 -4.92 -12.49
CA LYS A 30 11.89 -4.11 -13.69
C LYS A 30 10.38 -3.98 -13.88
N VAL A 31 9.89 -2.75 -13.90
CA VAL A 31 8.47 -2.42 -14.08
C VAL A 31 8.31 -1.71 -15.41
N ILE A 32 7.36 -2.19 -16.22
CA ILE A 32 6.95 -1.60 -17.50
C ILE A 32 5.76 -0.69 -17.22
N ILE A 33 5.90 0.59 -17.54
CA ILE A 33 4.86 1.60 -17.39
C ILE A 33 4.30 1.88 -18.79
N ALA A 34 3.08 1.38 -19.04
CA ALA A 34 2.37 1.53 -20.31
C ALA A 34 1.91 2.99 -20.56
N PRO A 35 1.57 3.38 -21.80
CA PRO A 35 1.22 4.77 -22.14
C PRO A 35 0.10 5.38 -21.29
N LYS A 36 -0.93 4.60 -20.94
CA LYS A 36 -2.05 5.05 -20.08
C LYS A 36 -1.57 5.47 -18.68
N ALA A 37 -0.56 4.74 -18.17
CA ALA A 37 0.13 5.02 -16.91
C ALA A 37 1.10 6.21 -16.98
N LEU A 38 1.45 6.72 -18.18
CA LEU A 38 2.24 7.95 -18.32
C LEU A 38 1.40 9.22 -18.09
N ASP A 39 0.08 9.12 -18.21
CA ASP A 39 -0.85 10.19 -17.87
C ASP A 39 -1.31 10.10 -16.39
N GLY A 40 -0.67 9.23 -15.59
CA GLY A 40 -0.93 9.05 -14.15
C GLY A 40 -1.97 7.97 -13.82
N ASP A 41 -2.59 7.35 -14.83
CA ASP A 41 -3.62 6.33 -14.67
C ASP A 41 -3.02 4.92 -14.88
N VAL A 42 -2.62 4.26 -13.78
CA VAL A 42 -2.29 2.83 -13.82
C VAL A 42 -3.54 2.06 -13.37
N PRO A 43 -4.28 1.42 -14.27
CA PRO A 43 -5.33 0.50 -13.85
C PRO A 43 -4.61 -0.65 -13.13
N ASP A 44 -4.97 -0.93 -11.88
CA ASP A 44 -4.41 -1.98 -11.01
C ASP A 44 -2.99 -1.83 -10.45
N SER A 45 -2.34 -0.65 -10.51
CA SER A 45 -1.27 -0.42 -9.53
C SER A 45 -1.89 0.21 -8.31
N PRO A 46 -1.79 -0.42 -7.12
CA PRO A 46 -1.94 0.28 -5.86
C PRO A 46 -1.17 1.59 -5.97
N GLY A 47 -1.86 2.72 -5.75
CA GLY A 47 -1.18 4.00 -5.67
C GLY A 47 0.00 3.89 -4.69
N THR A 48 1.04 4.71 -4.87
CA THR A 48 2.19 4.72 -3.94
C THR A 48 1.75 4.87 -2.47
N VAL A 49 0.61 5.53 -2.24
CA VAL A 49 -0.07 5.68 -0.94
C VAL A 49 -0.62 4.34 -0.43
N GLN A 50 -1.37 3.59 -1.25
CA GLN A 50 -1.93 2.28 -0.87
C GLN A 50 -0.82 1.28 -0.54
N THR A 51 0.27 1.30 -1.32
CA THR A 51 1.46 0.47 -1.03
C THR A 51 2.03 0.75 0.37
N ALA A 52 2.04 2.01 0.82
CA ALA A 52 2.58 2.35 2.13
C ALA A 52 1.69 1.86 3.30
N ILE A 53 0.36 1.95 3.15
CA ILE A 53 -0.58 1.47 4.18
C ILE A 53 -0.51 -0.04 4.30
N VAL A 54 -0.56 -0.76 3.17
CA VAL A 54 -0.46 -2.23 3.15
C VAL A 54 0.85 -2.70 3.77
N GLN A 55 1.97 -2.01 3.49
CA GLN A 55 3.26 -2.32 4.13
C GLN A 55 3.27 -2.07 5.64
N ALA A 56 2.59 -1.03 6.10
CA ALA A 56 2.48 -0.75 7.53
C ALA A 56 1.64 -1.82 8.24
N LEU A 57 0.54 -2.28 7.63
CA LEU A 57 -0.27 -3.39 8.16
C LEU A 57 0.54 -4.68 8.23
N ALA A 58 1.26 -5.03 7.15
CA ALA A 58 2.12 -6.22 7.15
C ALA A 58 3.18 -6.18 8.27
N ARG A 59 3.80 -5.01 8.49
CA ARG A 59 4.73 -4.81 9.61
C ARG A 59 4.04 -4.95 10.95
N ALA A 60 2.86 -4.37 11.13
CA ALA A 60 2.11 -4.42 12.38
C ALA A 60 1.85 -5.86 12.83
N PHE A 61 1.32 -6.70 11.93
CA PHE A 61 1.05 -8.10 12.24
C PHE A 61 2.33 -8.93 12.42
N SER A 62 3.35 -8.73 11.59
CA SER A 62 4.63 -9.44 11.73
C SER A 62 5.34 -9.09 13.04
N TRP A 63 5.30 -7.82 13.47
CA TRP A 63 5.89 -7.39 14.73
C TRP A 63 5.10 -7.87 15.94
N ALA A 64 3.78 -7.90 15.86
CA ALA A 64 2.93 -8.48 16.90
C ALA A 64 3.27 -9.96 17.09
N GLU A 65 3.37 -10.73 16.00
CA GLU A 65 3.72 -12.15 16.04
C GLU A 65 5.09 -12.41 16.70
N VAL A 66 6.12 -11.63 16.36
CA VAL A 66 7.47 -11.77 16.94
C VAL A 66 7.51 -11.40 18.43
N ILE A 67 6.66 -10.47 18.87
CA ILE A 67 6.52 -10.14 20.29
C ILE A 67 5.74 -11.25 21.03
N GLU A 68 4.64 -11.72 20.44
CA GLU A 68 3.79 -12.77 21.01
C GLU A 68 4.49 -14.12 21.08
N SER A 69 5.34 -14.44 20.11
CA SER A 69 6.19 -15.64 20.11
C SER A 69 7.29 -15.60 21.17
N GLY A 70 7.58 -14.41 21.73
CA GLY A 70 8.65 -14.18 22.69
C GLY A 70 10.05 -14.14 22.06
N GLU A 71 10.15 -14.14 20.73
CA GLU A 71 11.43 -13.93 20.02
C GLU A 71 12.03 -12.55 20.36
N VAL A 72 11.17 -11.56 20.56
CA VAL A 72 11.52 -10.25 21.11
C VAL A 72 10.74 -10.00 22.39
N LYS A 73 11.42 -9.56 23.46
CA LYS A 73 10.86 -9.46 24.82
C LYS A 73 10.01 -8.22 25.05
N SER A 74 10.17 -7.19 24.22
CA SER A 74 9.44 -5.93 24.39
C SER A 74 9.45 -5.04 23.15
N ILE A 75 8.54 -4.06 23.13
CA ILE A 75 8.54 -2.95 22.15
C ILE A 75 9.89 -2.23 22.12
N SER A 76 10.53 -2.02 23.28
CA SER A 76 11.83 -1.35 23.40
C SER A 76 12.97 -2.12 22.74
N GLU A 77 12.96 -3.45 22.89
CA GLU A 77 13.93 -4.31 22.22
C GLU A 77 13.69 -4.32 20.71
N LEU A 78 12.44 -4.41 20.27
CA LEU A 78 12.08 -4.35 18.85
C LEU A 78 12.50 -3.01 18.22
N ALA A 79 12.25 -1.90 18.91
CA ALA A 79 12.63 -0.56 18.49
C ALA A 79 14.16 -0.42 18.33
N THR A 80 14.92 -0.97 19.29
CA THR A 80 16.39 -0.99 19.26
C THR A 80 16.91 -1.83 18.09
N ASN A 81 16.34 -3.03 17.88
CA ASN A 81 16.73 -3.93 16.79
C ASN A 81 16.48 -3.33 15.40
N LEU A 82 15.47 -2.48 15.27
CA LEU A 82 15.07 -1.85 14.02
C LEU A 82 15.65 -0.43 13.85
N ASP A 83 16.40 0.10 14.83
CA ASP A 83 16.92 1.47 14.87
C ASP A 83 15.82 2.53 14.64
N VAL A 84 14.71 2.39 15.37
CA VAL A 84 13.54 3.30 15.31
C VAL A 84 13.07 3.68 16.71
N ASP A 85 12.28 4.75 16.78
CA ASP A 85 11.66 5.16 18.04
C ASP A 85 10.59 4.18 18.54
N ASN A 86 10.54 3.99 19.86
CA ASN A 86 9.46 3.27 20.55
C ASN A 86 8.06 3.74 20.14
N SER A 87 7.90 5.06 19.99
CA SER A 87 6.63 5.65 19.56
C SER A 87 6.23 5.24 18.15
N TYR A 88 7.20 5.01 17.26
CA TYR A 88 6.91 4.54 15.91
C TYR A 88 6.44 3.07 15.94
N VAL A 89 7.15 2.22 16.69
CA VAL A 89 6.76 0.80 16.86
C VAL A 89 5.35 0.70 17.44
N ALA A 90 5.04 1.46 18.49
CA ALA A 90 3.70 1.47 19.10
C ALA A 90 2.61 1.94 18.12
N ARG A 91 2.88 2.97 17.29
CA ARG A 91 1.92 3.45 16.27
C ARG A 91 1.66 2.42 15.19
N ILE A 92 2.68 1.67 14.77
CA ILE A 92 2.52 0.61 13.77
C ILE A 92 1.79 -0.59 14.39
N LEU A 93 2.18 -1.05 15.57
CA LEU A 93 1.50 -2.14 16.28
C LEU A 93 0.02 -1.83 16.53
N LYS A 94 -0.33 -0.56 16.82
CA LYS A 94 -1.74 -0.17 16.98
C LYS A 94 -2.60 -0.48 15.75
N LEU A 95 -2.03 -0.56 14.55
CA LEU A 95 -2.80 -0.90 13.35
C LEU A 95 -3.40 -2.32 13.40
N THR A 96 -2.91 -3.22 14.26
CA THR A 96 -3.53 -4.55 14.45
C THR A 96 -4.89 -4.48 15.14
N THR A 97 -5.23 -3.35 15.77
CA THR A 97 -6.51 -3.14 16.46
C THR A 97 -7.56 -2.45 15.57
N LEU A 98 -7.29 -2.30 14.28
CA LEU A 98 -8.29 -1.81 13.31
C LEU A 98 -9.42 -2.83 13.16
N ALA A 99 -10.61 -2.32 12.85
CA ALA A 99 -11.74 -3.17 12.52
C ALA A 99 -11.39 -4.08 11.31
N PRO A 100 -11.73 -5.38 11.34
CA PRO A 100 -11.33 -6.32 10.29
C PRO A 100 -11.78 -5.90 8.88
N ASP A 101 -12.99 -5.36 8.75
CA ASP A 101 -13.56 -4.85 7.50
C ASP A 101 -12.76 -3.67 6.91
N ILE A 102 -12.17 -2.83 7.77
CA ILE A 102 -11.27 -1.75 7.34
C ILE A 102 -9.97 -2.33 6.77
N ILE A 103 -9.43 -3.36 7.41
CA ILE A 103 -8.21 -4.04 6.94
C ILE A 103 -8.48 -4.70 5.59
N GLU A 104 -9.60 -5.42 5.45
CA GLU A 104 -10.01 -6.06 4.20
C GLU A 104 -10.16 -5.05 3.07
N ALA A 105 -10.86 -3.93 3.30
CA ALA A 105 -11.03 -2.89 2.31
C ALA A 105 -9.68 -2.29 1.86
N ILE A 106 -8.74 -2.06 2.78
CA ILE A 106 -7.39 -1.57 2.44
C ILE A 106 -6.63 -2.59 1.58
N LEU A 107 -6.77 -3.88 1.86
CA LEU A 107 -6.12 -4.95 1.09
C LEU A 107 -6.75 -5.12 -0.30
N ASN A 108 -8.05 -4.91 -0.42
CA ASN A 108 -8.80 -4.95 -1.69
C ASN A 108 -8.67 -3.66 -2.51
N GLY A 109 -8.13 -2.59 -1.92
CA GLY A 109 -8.04 -1.28 -2.54
C GLY A 109 -9.36 -0.51 -2.58
N GLU A 110 -10.29 -0.88 -1.70
CA GLU A 110 -11.64 -0.33 -1.55
C GLU A 110 -11.69 0.71 -0.42
N GLU A 111 -10.53 1.22 0.03
CA GLU A 111 -10.50 2.20 1.11
C GLU A 111 -11.15 3.55 0.72
N PRO A 112 -11.82 4.23 1.69
CA PRO A 112 -12.39 5.55 1.44
C PRO A 112 -11.37 6.59 0.96
N ALA A 113 -11.82 7.47 0.08
CA ALA A 113 -10.98 8.54 -0.47
C ALA A 113 -10.36 9.41 0.64
N GLY A 114 -9.03 9.58 0.57
CA GLY A 114 -8.29 10.37 1.54
C GLY A 114 -7.90 9.62 2.83
N LEU A 115 -8.12 8.31 2.90
CA LEU A 115 -7.42 7.46 3.88
C LEU A 115 -5.91 7.50 3.59
N SER A 116 -5.10 7.59 4.64
CA SER A 116 -3.64 7.62 4.51
C SER A 116 -2.99 7.03 5.74
N LEU A 117 -1.74 6.58 5.60
CA LEU A 117 -0.97 6.10 6.75
C LEU A 117 -0.83 7.16 7.84
N ALA A 118 -0.75 8.44 7.46
CA ALA A 118 -0.69 9.55 8.41
C ALA A 118 -1.99 9.70 9.23
N LYS A 119 -3.15 9.34 8.67
CA LYS A 119 -4.41 9.29 9.44
C LYS A 119 -4.47 8.07 10.34
N LEU A 120 -4.08 6.90 9.83
CA LEU A 120 -4.11 5.63 10.58
C LEU A 120 -3.09 5.58 11.73
N THR A 121 -1.98 6.29 11.64
CA THR A 121 -0.96 6.36 12.70
C THR A 121 -1.24 7.46 13.75
N ARG A 122 -2.29 8.26 13.57
CA ARG A 122 -2.82 9.15 14.63
C ARG A 122 -3.62 8.33 15.64
N THR A 123 -3.88 8.92 16.80
CA THR A 123 -4.74 8.30 17.79
C THR A 123 -6.16 8.15 17.23
N PHE A 124 -6.62 6.91 17.09
CA PHE A 124 -8.00 6.53 16.77
C PHE A 124 -8.63 5.72 17.93
N PRO A 125 -9.97 5.67 18.03
CA PRO A 125 -10.69 4.99 19.11
C PRO A 125 -10.52 3.46 19.05
N VAL A 126 -10.72 2.79 20.19
CA VAL A 126 -10.67 1.31 20.26
C VAL A 126 -11.97 0.70 19.73
N ASP A 127 -13.08 1.41 19.88
CA ASP A 127 -14.39 0.98 19.39
C ASP A 127 -14.43 0.96 17.85
N TRP A 128 -14.91 -0.13 17.28
CA TRP A 128 -14.93 -0.33 15.82
C TRP A 128 -15.99 0.52 15.10
N GLU A 129 -17.12 0.82 15.72
CA GLU A 129 -18.11 1.74 15.12
C GLU A 129 -17.54 3.15 15.04
N GLU A 130 -16.87 3.60 16.10
CA GLU A 130 -16.20 4.90 16.09
C GLU A 130 -15.04 4.94 15.07
N GLN A 131 -14.32 3.83 14.88
CA GLN A 131 -13.29 3.73 13.82
C GLN A 131 -13.91 3.87 12.43
N ARG A 132 -15.00 3.13 12.15
CA ARG A 132 -15.68 3.19 10.84
C ARG A 132 -16.14 4.61 10.55
N ALA A 133 -16.82 5.24 11.51
CA ALA A 133 -17.26 6.62 11.40
C ALA A 133 -16.09 7.60 11.18
N MET A 134 -14.98 7.43 11.91
CA MET A 134 -13.79 8.29 11.79
C MET A 134 -13.09 8.16 10.43
N PHE A 135 -13.04 6.94 9.88
CA PHE A 135 -12.34 6.65 8.63
C PHE A 135 -13.23 6.70 7.39
N GLY A 136 -14.53 6.98 7.57
CA GLY A 136 -15.48 7.14 6.48
C GLY A 136 -15.98 5.81 5.90
N PHE A 137 -15.95 4.74 6.69
CA PHE A 137 -16.62 3.50 6.38
C PHE A 137 -18.08 3.62 6.83
N THR A 138 -19.01 3.42 5.89
CA THR A 138 -20.44 3.36 6.19
C THR A 138 -20.76 2.02 6.83
N THR A 139 -21.26 2.04 8.07
CA THR A 139 -21.92 0.88 8.67
C THR A 139 -23.30 0.75 8.02
N ASP A 140 -23.51 -0.29 7.22
CA ASP A 140 -24.85 -0.74 6.80
C ASP A 140 -25.50 -1.60 7.90
#